data_AF-A0A3D2UCD4-F1
#
_entry.id   AF-A0A3D2UCD4-F1
#
_cell.length_a   1.000
_cell.length_b   1.000
_cell.length_c   1.000
_cell.angle_alpha   90.00
_cell.angle_beta   90.00
_cell.angle_gamma   90.00
#
_symmetry.space_group_name_H-M   'P 1'
#
loop_
_entity.id
_entity.type
_entity.pdbx_description
1 polymer ?
#
loop_
_entity_poly.entity_id
_entity_poly.type
_entity_poly.pdbx_seq_one_letter_code
_entity_poly.pdbx_strand_id
1 'polypeptide(L)'
;MSEELLPYYQRELAFIRTLGAEFAQKHPKIAGRLRLGAEGTQDPHVERMIEAFAYLNARTRFKLDDDFPELTHALLDVLYPHMLAPTPSMAIARMTLDRAQAELTSGYHQPVGTPIETDPIDGEPCRFQTCYPVTLWPLDVTSASLDGPPFQAPHTPFT
;
A
#
# COMPACT_ATOMS: atom_id res chain seq x y z
N MET A 1 -18.02 -4.78 -21.17
CA MET A 1 -18.09 -3.54 -20.36
C MET A 1 -17.56 -3.91 -18.99
N SER A 2 -16.60 -3.17 -18.44
CA SER A 2 -16.23 -3.36 -17.02
C SER A 2 -17.48 -3.11 -16.18
N GLU A 3 -17.77 -3.99 -15.22
CA GLU A 3 -18.88 -3.78 -14.26
C GLU A 3 -18.79 -2.41 -13.57
N GLU A 4 -17.56 -1.90 -13.45
CA GLU A 4 -17.21 -0.60 -12.88
C GLU A 4 -17.73 0.61 -13.68
N LEU A 5 -17.95 0.52 -14.99
CA LEU A 5 -18.41 1.67 -15.79
C LEU A 5 -19.91 1.95 -15.62
N LEU A 6 -20.70 0.92 -15.28
CA LEU A 6 -22.15 1.03 -15.19
C LEU A 6 -22.61 2.07 -14.14
N PRO A 7 -22.05 2.12 -12.91
CA PRO A 7 -22.33 3.17 -11.95
C PRO A 7 -22.03 4.58 -12.48
N TYR A 8 -20.92 4.77 -13.20
CA TYR A 8 -20.57 6.08 -13.79
C TYR A 8 -21.59 6.48 -14.85
N TYR A 9 -21.97 5.55 -15.72
CA TYR A 9 -22.99 5.79 -16.73
C TYR A 9 -24.33 6.20 -16.10
N GLN A 10 -24.80 5.47 -15.09
CA GLN A 10 -26.05 5.77 -14.39
C GLN A 10 -25.99 7.14 -13.71
N ARG A 11 -24.87 7.47 -13.07
CA ARG A 11 -24.65 8.77 -12.44
C ARG A 11 -24.67 9.91 -13.45
N GLU A 12 -23.93 9.78 -14.56
CA GLU A 12 -23.88 10.81 -15.60
C GLU A 12 -25.23 10.96 -16.31
N LEU A 13 -25.95 9.86 -16.54
CA LEU A 13 -27.30 9.90 -17.13
C LEU A 13 -28.29 10.63 -16.21
N ALA A 14 -28.27 10.32 -14.91
CA ALA A 14 -29.08 11.02 -13.92
C ALA A 14 -28.73 12.51 -13.87
N PHE A 15 -27.43 12.83 -13.85
CA PHE A 15 -26.93 14.21 -13.83
C PHE A 15 -27.38 15.01 -15.06
N ILE A 16 -27.24 14.45 -16.27
CA ILE A 16 -27.67 15.11 -17.51
C ILE A 16 -29.18 15.31 -17.53
N ARG A 17 -29.97 14.36 -17.02
CA ARG A 17 -31.43 14.51 -16.92
C ARG A 17 -31.82 15.62 -15.95
N THR A 18 -31.19 15.71 -14.78
CA THR A 18 -31.41 16.81 -13.83
C THR A 18 -31.06 18.16 -14.46
N LEU A 19 -29.91 18.28 -15.12
CA LEU A 19 -29.52 19.49 -15.84
C LEU A 19 -30.49 19.84 -16.98
N GLY A 20 -30.96 18.83 -17.71
CA GLY A 20 -31.95 19.00 -18.77
C GLY A 20 -33.27 19.57 -18.24
N ALA A 21 -33.75 19.08 -17.10
CA ALA A 21 -34.96 19.59 -16.44
C ALA A 21 -34.77 21.04 -15.97
N GLU A 22 -33.63 21.38 -15.35
CA GLU A 22 -33.32 22.75 -14.96
C GLU A 22 -33.21 23.69 -16.17
N PHE A 23 -32.58 23.24 -17.25
CA PHE A 23 -32.49 23.99 -18.50
C PHE A 23 -33.89 24.24 -19.09
N ALA A 24 -34.78 23.25 -19.04
CA ALA A 24 -36.14 23.40 -19.52
C ALA A 24 -36.95 24.43 -18.72
N GLN A 25 -36.76 24.49 -17.40
CA GLN A 25 -37.39 25.50 -16.55
C GLN A 25 -36.87 26.90 -16.85
N LYS A 26 -35.56 27.07 -17.04
CA LYS A 26 -34.93 28.38 -17.31
C LYS A 26 -35.18 28.87 -18.74
N HIS A 27 -35.28 27.97 -19.71
CA HIS A 27 -35.36 28.29 -21.14
C HIS A 27 -36.49 27.53 -21.86
N PRO A 28 -37.76 27.76 -21.49
CA PRO A 28 -38.89 26.97 -21.97
C PRO A 28 -39.08 27.03 -23.49
N LYS A 29 -38.82 28.18 -24.13
CA LYS A 29 -38.89 28.32 -25.59
C LYS A 29 -37.87 27.43 -26.33
N ILE A 30 -36.66 27.29 -25.80
CA ILE A 30 -35.59 26.50 -26.43
C ILE A 30 -35.83 25.03 -26.13
N ALA A 31 -36.13 24.70 -24.88
CA ALA A 31 -36.42 23.34 -24.46
C ALA A 31 -37.63 22.75 -25.18
N GLY A 32 -38.68 23.55 -25.45
CA GLY A 32 -39.81 23.14 -26.27
C GLY A 32 -39.43 22.76 -27.70
N ARG A 33 -38.45 23.44 -28.32
CA ARG A 33 -37.91 23.06 -29.65
C ARG A 33 -37.14 21.74 -29.61
N LEU A 34 -36.47 21.48 -28.49
CA LEU A 34 -35.73 20.24 -28.23
C LEU A 34 -36.61 19.12 -27.67
N ARG A 35 -37.90 19.39 -27.42
CA ARG A 35 -38.85 18.51 -26.73
C ARG A 35 -38.34 18.03 -25.36
N LEU A 36 -37.55 18.85 -24.70
CA LEU A 36 -37.07 18.63 -23.34
C LEU A 36 -38.06 19.22 -22.33
N GLY A 37 -38.64 18.37 -21.49
CA GLY A 37 -39.55 18.76 -20.42
C GLY A 37 -39.01 18.42 -19.03
N ALA A 38 -39.79 18.73 -18.00
CA ALA A 38 -39.46 18.41 -16.61
C ALA A 38 -39.36 16.90 -16.36
N GLU A 39 -40.09 16.08 -17.12
CA GLU A 39 -40.07 14.62 -17.05
C GLU A 39 -39.11 13.97 -18.07
N GLY A 40 -38.28 14.77 -18.75
CA GLY A 40 -37.36 14.30 -19.80
C GLY A 40 -37.86 14.57 -21.22
N THR A 41 -37.27 13.89 -22.21
CA THR A 41 -37.66 13.99 -23.61
C THR A 41 -38.61 12.86 -24.00
N GLN A 42 -39.61 13.17 -24.82
CA GLN A 42 -40.52 12.19 -25.41
C GLN A 42 -40.03 11.68 -26.77
N ASP A 43 -38.94 12.24 -27.29
CA ASP A 43 -38.33 11.82 -28.55
C ASP A 43 -37.27 10.72 -28.32
N PRO A 44 -37.48 9.49 -28.84
CA PRO A 44 -36.55 8.38 -28.64
C PRO A 44 -35.15 8.63 -29.21
N HIS A 45 -35.00 9.45 -30.26
CA HIS A 45 -33.70 9.76 -30.84
C HIS A 45 -32.92 10.73 -29.96
N VAL A 46 -33.60 11.72 -29.38
CA VAL A 46 -32.99 12.64 -28.41
C VAL A 46 -32.61 11.88 -27.14
N GLU A 47 -33.46 10.97 -26.65
CA GLU A 47 -33.13 10.16 -25.48
C GLU A 47 -31.89 9.30 -25.72
N ARG A 48 -31.81 8.61 -26.87
CA ARG A 48 -30.60 7.84 -27.23
C ARG A 48 -29.35 8.71 -27.36
N MET A 49 -29.50 9.96 -27.80
CA MET A 49 -28.38 10.90 -27.86
C MET A 49 -27.91 11.33 -26.46
N ILE A 50 -28.85 11.54 -25.53
CA ILE A 50 -28.55 11.81 -24.12
C ILE A 50 -27.84 10.61 -23.49
N GLU A 51 -28.33 9.39 -23.72
CA GLU A 51 -27.70 8.15 -23.26
C GLU A 51 -26.28 7.99 -23.84
N ALA A 52 -26.11 8.20 -25.14
CA ALA A 52 -24.78 8.14 -25.77
C ALA A 52 -23.81 9.19 -25.19
N PHE A 53 -24.31 10.41 -24.93
CA PHE A 53 -23.52 11.47 -24.32
C PHE A 53 -23.14 11.16 -22.87
N ALA A 54 -24.09 10.65 -22.09
CA ALA A 54 -23.83 10.16 -20.72
C ALA A 54 -22.77 9.07 -20.71
N TYR A 55 -22.81 8.15 -21.69
CA TYR A 55 -21.81 7.10 -21.82
C TYR A 55 -20.40 7.64 -22.12
N LEU A 56 -20.27 8.62 -23.02
CA LEU A 56 -18.98 9.25 -23.31
C LEU A 56 -18.41 10.01 -22.10
N ASN A 57 -19.26 10.74 -21.37
CA ASN A 57 -18.86 11.43 -20.15
C ASN A 57 -18.47 10.45 -19.04
N ALA A 58 -19.22 9.36 -18.89
CA ALA A 58 -18.91 8.32 -17.91
C ALA A 58 -17.53 7.71 -18.17
N ARG A 59 -17.18 7.43 -19.43
CA ARG A 59 -15.84 6.95 -19.79
C ARG A 59 -14.74 7.95 -19.46
N THR A 60 -14.99 9.23 -19.76
CA THR A 60 -14.03 10.31 -19.45
C THR A 60 -13.81 10.41 -17.95
N ARG A 61 -14.89 10.38 -17.17
CA ARG A 61 -14.82 10.48 -15.70
C ARG A 61 -14.18 9.27 -15.06
N PHE A 62 -14.55 8.07 -15.52
CA PHE A 62 -13.89 6.84 -15.12
C PHE A 62 -12.39 6.93 -15.36
N LYS A 63 -11.96 7.42 -16.54
CA LYS A 63 -10.53 7.54 -16.84
C LYS A 63 -9.81 8.58 -15.97
N LEU A 64 -10.45 9.72 -15.70
CA LEU A 64 -9.89 10.73 -14.80
C LEU A 64 -9.71 10.21 -13.37
N ASP A 65 -10.69 9.45 -12.86
CA ASP A 65 -10.63 8.89 -11.52
C ASP A 65 -9.61 7.73 -11.43
N ASP A 66 -9.44 6.96 -12.52
CA ASP A 66 -8.43 5.88 -12.67
C ASP A 66 -6.99 6.42 -12.74
N ASP A 67 -6.77 7.57 -13.41
CA ASP A 67 -5.43 8.15 -13.59
C ASP A 67 -4.96 8.98 -12.39
N PHE A 68 -5.89 9.45 -11.53
CA PHE A 68 -5.56 10.33 -10.40
C PHE A 68 -4.54 9.75 -9.39
N PRO A 69 -4.56 8.45 -9.05
CA PRO A 69 -3.57 7.82 -8.18
C PRO A 69 -2.12 7.90 -8.71
N GLU A 70 -1.92 7.93 -10.03
CA GLU A 70 -0.57 8.02 -10.60
C GLU A 70 0.10 9.36 -10.23
N LEU A 71 -0.69 10.43 -10.24
CA LEU A 71 -0.22 11.76 -9.86
C LEU A 71 0.17 11.82 -8.38
N THR A 72 -0.66 11.27 -7.50
CA THR A 72 -0.39 11.30 -6.06
C THR A 72 0.80 10.40 -5.71
N HIS A 73 0.95 9.26 -6.39
CA HIS A 73 2.12 8.39 -6.25
C HIS A 73 3.41 9.10 -6.67
N ALA A 74 3.43 9.72 -7.86
CA ALA A 74 4.59 10.46 -8.35
C ALA A 74 4.99 11.63 -7.42
N LEU A 75 4.01 12.32 -6.82
CA LEU A 75 4.28 13.37 -5.84
C LEU A 75 4.90 12.80 -4.56
N LEU A 76 4.38 11.67 -4.07
CA LEU A 76 4.89 11.01 -2.88
C LEU A 76 6.29 10.43 -3.10
N ASP A 77 6.63 9.98 -4.31
CA ASP A 77 7.99 9.56 -4.66
C ASP A 77 9.00 10.70 -4.48
N VAL A 78 8.60 11.94 -4.76
CA VAL A 78 9.48 13.11 -4.59
C VAL A 78 9.54 13.57 -3.13
N LEU A 79 8.40 13.65 -2.45
CA LEU A 79 8.33 14.22 -1.10
C LEU A 79 8.67 13.22 0.01
N TYR A 80 8.23 11.97 -0.14
CA TYR A 80 8.29 10.92 0.89
C TYR A 80 8.65 9.54 0.30
N PRO A 81 9.80 9.39 -0.40
CA PRO A 81 10.16 8.13 -1.06
C PRO A 81 10.25 6.93 -0.09
N HIS A 82 10.59 7.18 1.17
CA HIS A 82 10.72 6.15 2.20
C HIS A 82 9.38 5.53 2.64
N MET A 83 8.24 6.18 2.36
CA MET A 83 6.91 5.62 2.65
C MET A 83 6.39 4.72 1.53
N LEU A 84 6.95 4.87 0.33
CA LEU A 84 6.65 4.02 -0.83
C LEU A 84 7.68 2.88 -0.98
N ALA A 85 8.84 3.01 -0.34
CA ALA A 85 9.88 1.99 -0.36
C ALA A 85 9.36 0.67 0.25
N PRO A 86 9.57 -0.48 -0.41
CA PRO A 86 9.17 -1.77 0.12
C PRO A 86 10.00 -2.13 1.35
N THR A 87 9.37 -2.74 2.35
CA THR A 87 10.07 -3.29 3.52
C THR A 87 10.81 -4.56 3.11
N PRO A 88 12.14 -4.64 3.28
CA PRO A 88 12.88 -5.85 2.96
C PRO A 88 12.54 -6.98 3.93
N SER A 89 12.78 -8.23 3.52
CA SER A 89 12.71 -9.38 4.42
C SER A 89 13.74 -9.25 5.55
N MET A 90 13.36 -9.66 6.76
CA MET A 90 14.20 -9.61 7.96
C MET A 90 14.11 -10.92 8.73
N ALA A 91 15.22 -11.34 9.34
CA ALA A 91 15.29 -12.56 10.14
C ALA A 91 16.21 -12.36 11.36
N ILE A 92 16.04 -13.20 12.37
CA ILE A 92 16.94 -13.27 13.52
C ILE A 92 17.86 -14.47 13.33
N ALA A 93 19.16 -14.21 13.21
CA ALA A 93 20.19 -15.25 13.08
C ALA A 93 20.92 -15.44 14.41
N ARG A 94 21.10 -16.70 14.83
CA ARG A 94 21.97 -17.05 15.96
C ARG A 94 23.37 -17.35 15.44
N MET A 95 24.36 -16.62 15.94
CA MET A 95 25.77 -16.85 15.64
C MET A 95 26.42 -17.53 16.85
N THR A 96 27.18 -18.58 16.60
CA THR A 96 27.88 -19.34 17.64
C THR A 96 29.36 -19.45 17.29
N LEU A 97 30.23 -19.33 18.29
CA LEU A 97 31.66 -19.55 18.10
C LEU A 97 31.94 -21.05 17.95
N ASP A 98 32.75 -21.40 16.94
CA ASP A 98 33.31 -22.75 16.86
C ASP A 98 34.42 -22.90 17.90
N ARG A 99 34.15 -23.72 18.92
CA ARG A 99 35.08 -23.98 20.03
C ARG A 99 36.36 -24.69 19.59
N ALA A 100 36.34 -25.39 18.46
CA ALA A 100 37.52 -26.08 17.94
C ALA A 100 38.52 -25.12 17.27
N GLN A 101 38.05 -23.96 16.80
CA GLN A 101 38.87 -22.97 16.09
C GLN A 101 39.25 -21.77 16.97
N ALA A 102 38.70 -21.68 18.18
CA ALA A 102 38.77 -20.50 19.02
C ALA A 102 39.49 -20.76 20.35
N GLU A 103 40.80 -20.50 20.41
CA GLU A 103 41.50 -20.18 21.69
C GLU A 103 41.12 -18.76 22.18
N LEU A 104 39.83 -18.40 22.08
CA LEU A 104 39.33 -17.07 22.38
C LEU A 104 38.97 -16.99 23.86
N THR A 105 39.86 -16.39 24.64
CA THR A 105 39.59 -15.96 26.04
C THR A 105 38.84 -14.62 26.10
N SER A 106 38.70 -13.92 24.97
CA SER A 106 37.99 -12.66 24.81
C SER A 106 36.82 -12.78 23.84
N GLY A 107 35.82 -11.90 23.96
CA GLY A 107 34.70 -11.83 23.03
C GLY A 107 35.15 -11.52 21.60
N TYR A 108 34.53 -12.18 20.62
CA TYR A 108 34.76 -11.95 19.19
C TYR A 108 33.79 -10.89 18.67
N HIS A 109 34.32 -9.81 18.11
CA HIS A 109 33.50 -8.70 17.61
C HIS A 109 33.07 -8.93 16.15
N GLN A 110 31.77 -9.15 15.95
CA GLN A 110 31.13 -9.19 14.64
C GLN A 110 30.68 -7.77 14.23
N PRO A 111 31.21 -7.20 13.14
CA PRO A 111 30.78 -5.89 12.66
C PRO A 111 29.39 -5.93 12.01
N VAL A 112 28.74 -4.77 11.98
CA VAL A 112 27.55 -4.52 11.15
C VAL A 112 27.87 -4.70 9.65
N GLY A 113 26.88 -5.08 8.86
CA GLY A 113 27.04 -5.29 7.41
C GLY A 113 27.69 -6.62 7.05
N THR A 114 27.93 -7.50 8.02
CA THR A 114 28.41 -8.86 7.75
C THR A 114 27.37 -9.62 6.90
N PRO A 115 27.76 -10.16 5.73
CA PRO A 115 26.85 -10.89 4.84
C PRO A 115 26.48 -12.25 5.42
N ILE A 116 25.21 -12.65 5.22
CA ILE A 116 24.66 -13.95 5.58
C ILE A 116 23.85 -14.44 4.38
N GLU A 117 24.14 -15.64 3.88
CA GLU A 117 23.38 -16.26 2.80
C GLU A 117 22.57 -17.44 3.34
N THR A 118 21.35 -17.61 2.82
CA THR A 118 20.56 -18.80 3.09
C THR A 118 20.99 -19.94 2.17
N ASP A 119 20.57 -21.16 2.51
CA ASP A 119 20.50 -22.21 1.51
C ASP A 119 19.61 -21.75 0.33
N PRO A 120 19.89 -22.18 -0.91
CA PRO A 120 19.08 -21.80 -2.07
C PRO A 120 17.62 -22.22 -1.93
N ILE A 121 16.71 -21.28 -2.19
CA ILE A 121 15.27 -21.51 -2.25
C ILE A 121 14.89 -21.31 -3.72
N ASP A 122 14.28 -22.34 -4.33
CA ASP A 122 13.98 -22.37 -5.78
C ASP A 122 15.19 -22.10 -6.69
N GLY A 123 16.39 -22.49 -6.22
CA GLY A 123 17.65 -22.34 -6.96
C GLY A 123 18.39 -21.03 -6.68
N GLU A 124 17.83 -20.11 -5.90
CA GLU A 124 18.45 -18.81 -5.60
C GLU A 124 18.64 -18.61 -4.09
N PRO A 125 19.85 -18.25 -3.61
CA PRO A 125 20.05 -17.93 -2.21
C PRO A 125 19.56 -16.51 -1.88
N CYS A 126 18.93 -16.34 -0.72
CA CYS A 126 18.62 -15.02 -0.20
C CYS A 126 19.85 -14.44 0.52
N ARG A 127 20.15 -13.17 0.25
CA ARG A 127 21.26 -12.44 0.87
C ARG A 127 20.75 -11.49 1.94
N PHE A 128 21.29 -11.65 3.14
CA PHE A 128 21.04 -10.79 4.29
C PHE A 128 22.36 -10.15 4.76
N GLN A 129 22.23 -9.15 5.61
CA GLN A 129 23.37 -8.59 6.34
C GLN A 129 22.98 -8.26 7.78
N THR A 130 23.95 -8.36 8.68
CA THR A 130 23.77 -7.89 10.07
C THR A 130 23.48 -6.39 10.10
N CYS A 131 22.53 -5.95 10.93
CA CYS A 131 22.13 -4.53 11.04
C CYS A 131 22.70 -3.81 12.27
N TYR A 132 23.44 -4.51 13.13
CA TYR A 132 24.15 -3.95 14.28
C TYR A 132 25.38 -4.80 14.63
N PRO A 133 26.38 -4.23 15.33
CA PRO A 133 27.53 -4.99 15.80
C PRO A 133 27.13 -5.94 16.95
N VAL A 134 27.74 -7.12 16.98
CA VAL A 134 27.50 -8.14 18.02
C VAL A 134 28.82 -8.65 18.55
N THR A 135 28.98 -8.73 19.87
CA THR A 135 30.14 -9.42 20.48
C THR A 135 29.72 -10.82 20.87
N LEU A 136 30.33 -11.83 20.25
CA LEU A 136 30.12 -13.23 20.55
C LEU A 136 31.05 -13.64 21.69
N TRP A 137 30.47 -14.10 22.79
CA TRP A 137 31.23 -14.58 23.95
C TRP A 137 31.27 -16.11 23.94
N PRO A 138 32.36 -16.72 24.45
CA PRO A 138 32.45 -18.17 24.63
C PRO A 138 31.64 -18.62 25.86
N LEU A 139 30.38 -18.18 25.96
CA LEU A 139 29.46 -18.45 27.06
C LEU A 139 28.15 -19.01 26.50
N ASP A 140 27.60 -20.02 27.19
CA ASP A 140 26.29 -20.56 26.87
C ASP A 140 25.30 -20.24 28.00
N VAL A 141 24.07 -19.94 27.62
CA VAL A 141 22.94 -19.95 28.56
C VAL A 141 22.54 -21.41 28.80
N THR A 142 22.82 -21.92 29.99
CA THR A 142 22.55 -23.33 30.36
C THR A 142 21.16 -23.53 30.95
N SER A 143 20.64 -22.53 31.67
CA SER A 143 19.30 -22.56 32.25
C SER A 143 18.73 -21.15 32.40
N ALA A 144 17.40 -21.07 32.37
CA ALA A 144 16.64 -19.88 32.73
C ALA A 144 15.37 -20.34 33.45
N SER A 145 15.06 -19.73 34.59
CA SER A 145 13.84 -19.98 35.37
C SER A 145 13.12 -18.66 35.63
N LEU A 146 11.79 -18.72 35.71
CA LEU A 146 10.97 -17.60 36.12
C LEU A 146 10.66 -17.75 37.61
N ASP A 147 11.12 -16.82 38.44
CA ASP A 147 10.79 -16.79 39.87
C ASP A 147 9.64 -15.83 40.17
N GLY A 148 8.70 -16.30 41.01
CA GLY A 148 7.61 -15.50 41.53
C GLY A 148 8.06 -14.61 42.69
N PRO A 149 7.39 -13.48 42.94
CA PRO A 149 7.68 -12.66 44.12
C PRO A 149 7.46 -13.44 45.43
N PRO A 150 8.29 -13.22 46.46
CA PRO A 150 9.46 -12.34 46.48
C PRO A 150 10.70 -13.04 45.87
N PHE A 151 11.36 -12.42 44.89
CA PHE A 151 12.60 -12.94 44.32
C PHE A 151 13.83 -12.38 45.04
N GLN A 152 14.88 -13.20 45.19
CA GLN A 152 16.20 -12.75 45.62
C GLN A 152 17.02 -12.34 44.40
N ALA A 153 17.31 -11.05 44.26
CA ALA A 153 18.25 -10.58 43.24
C ALA A 153 19.69 -11.01 43.60
N PRO A 154 20.54 -11.37 42.62
CA PRO A 154 21.94 -11.65 42.89
C PRO A 154 22.64 -10.41 43.48
N HIS A 155 23.53 -10.62 44.45
CA HIS A 155 24.34 -9.54 45.02
C HIS A 155 25.18 -8.89 43.91
N THR A 156 24.86 -7.67 43.51
CA THR A 156 25.71 -6.87 42.62
C THR A 156 26.87 -6.30 43.43
N PRO A 157 28.13 -6.70 43.16
CA PRO A 157 29.31 -6.26 43.93
C PRO A 157 29.73 -4.81 43.62
N PHE A 158 28.89 -4.04 42.93
CA PHE A 158 29.14 -2.65 42.55
C PHE A 158 28.17 -1.72 43.28
N THR A 159 28.39 -1.54 44.57
CA THR A 159 27.94 -0.39 45.37
C THR A 159 29.04 0.01 46.33
#